data_AF-A0A0L9TF11-F1
#
_entry.id   AF-A0A0L9TF11-F1
#
_cell.length_a   1.000
_cell.length_b   1.000
_cell.length_c   1.000
_cell.angle_alpha   90.00
_cell.angle_beta   90.00
_cell.angle_gamma   90.00
#
_symmetry.space_group_name_H-M   'P 1'
#
loop_
_entity.id
_entity.type
_entity.pdbx_description
1 polymer ?
#
loop_
_entity_poly.entity_id
_entity_poly.type
_entity_poly.pdbx_seq_one_letter_code
_entity_poly.pdbx_strand_id
1 'polypeptide(L)'
;MSTEKIPSQASVSSSSSSTTSSNYEVSKGFNGLDKVILRDARGSSAESRFGFAKSVFVAIVGWGVLISIAFTGSPASASSSSSSTTSSSYEVRKGFNGLDKVILRHARGSSAEVYLYGGQVTSWKNDQAEELLFLSSKAIFKPPKAIRGGIPLCFPQFSNLGPLDSHGFARNRFWTIDDNPPPFPTNTSSKAFVDLILKPSGDDIKIWPHSFEFRLRVALGHGGELMLTSRIRNTNNDGKPFSFTFAYHTYFSVSDISEVRVEGLETLDYLDNLQKRKRFTEQGDALTFESEVDRIYLSTPTKIAILDHEKKRTFVLRKDGLADSVVWNPWDKKAKSMPDFGDDEYKHMLCVEAAAIEKPITLKPGEEWKGRLELSTVPSSYRSGQLDPRKVIHGS
;
A
#
# COMPACT_ATOMS: atom_id res chain seq x y z
N MET A 1 44.88 26.34 -49.30
CA MET A 1 44.17 25.94 -50.53
C MET A 1 42.84 25.37 -50.10
N SER A 2 41.66 25.84 -50.48
CA SER A 2 41.23 26.98 -51.27
C SER A 2 39.73 27.13 -50.93
N THR A 3 39.36 28.32 -50.46
CA THR A 3 38.18 29.10 -50.91
C THR A 3 37.07 28.38 -51.67
N GLU A 4 35.82 28.51 -51.21
CA GLU A 4 34.78 29.21 -52.00
C GLU A 4 33.61 29.70 -51.13
N LYS A 5 32.96 30.74 -51.63
CA LYS A 5 32.14 31.75 -50.94
C LYS A 5 30.84 31.93 -51.76
N ILE A 6 29.71 32.15 -51.06
CA ILE A 6 28.66 33.18 -51.35
C ILE A 6 27.66 32.88 -52.52
N PRO A 7 26.46 33.51 -52.70
CA PRO A 7 25.59 34.40 -51.85
C PRO A 7 24.05 34.10 -51.84
N SER A 8 23.34 34.94 -51.06
CA SER A 8 22.09 35.71 -51.38
C SER A 8 20.83 35.26 -50.63
N GLN A 9 20.35 36.04 -49.64
CA GLN A 9 19.49 37.26 -49.70
C GLN A 9 18.04 36.93 -50.12
N ALA A 10 16.96 37.47 -49.53
CA ALA A 10 16.72 38.83 -49.03
C ALA A 10 15.58 38.83 -47.95
N SER A 11 15.68 39.61 -46.86
CA SER A 11 15.06 40.95 -46.58
C SER A 11 13.55 40.87 -46.20
N VAL A 12 12.96 41.61 -45.23
CA VAL A 12 12.97 43.06 -44.95
C VAL A 12 12.43 43.38 -43.53
N SER A 13 13.12 44.29 -42.83
CA SER A 13 12.75 45.38 -41.88
C SER A 13 11.43 45.32 -41.06
N SER A 14 11.48 45.31 -39.73
CA SER A 14 11.56 46.46 -38.78
C SER A 14 10.28 47.29 -38.57
N SER A 15 9.73 47.25 -37.36
CA SER A 15 9.17 48.42 -36.70
C SER A 15 9.43 48.36 -35.19
N SER A 16 9.98 49.44 -34.67
CA SER A 16 10.46 49.66 -33.32
C SER A 16 9.37 50.21 -32.41
N SER A 17 9.31 49.76 -31.15
CA SER A 17 9.18 50.67 -30.01
C SER A 17 9.67 50.01 -28.71
N SER A 18 10.57 50.72 -28.05
CA SER A 18 11.27 50.53 -26.76
C SER A 18 10.27 50.47 -25.58
N THR A 19 10.52 50.04 -24.34
CA THR A 19 11.66 49.93 -23.39
C THR A 19 11.06 49.13 -22.21
N THR A 20 11.68 48.24 -21.43
CA THR A 20 12.80 48.44 -20.50
C THR A 20 13.10 47.06 -19.87
N SER A 21 14.35 46.60 -19.92
CA SER A 21 14.79 45.45 -19.12
C SER A 21 15.01 45.91 -17.68
N SER A 22 14.27 45.36 -16.72
CA SER A 22 14.56 45.51 -15.29
C SER A 22 15.59 44.47 -14.88
N ASN A 23 16.83 44.92 -14.65
CA ASN A 23 17.89 44.10 -14.06
C ASN A 23 17.58 43.88 -12.57
N TYR A 24 17.44 42.63 -12.16
CA TYR A 24 17.37 42.25 -10.75
C TYR A 24 18.65 41.51 -10.36
N GLU A 25 19.09 41.74 -9.12
CA GLU A 25 20.24 41.06 -8.53
C GLU A 25 19.80 40.31 -7.27
N VAL A 26 20.20 39.05 -7.15
CA VAL A 26 19.94 38.21 -5.97
C VAL A 26 21.22 38.08 -5.17
N SER A 27 21.18 38.46 -3.89
CA SER A 27 22.34 38.39 -2.97
C SER A 27 21.90 37.83 -1.62
N LYS A 28 22.85 37.31 -0.83
CA LYS A 28 22.58 36.83 0.54
C LYS A 28 22.69 37.97 1.55
N GLY A 29 21.67 38.12 2.39
CA GLY A 29 21.70 39.04 3.53
C GLY A 29 22.58 38.55 4.68
N PHE A 30 22.95 39.44 5.60
CA PHE A 30 23.75 39.14 6.80
C PHE A 30 23.13 38.07 7.74
N ASN A 31 21.86 37.72 7.54
CA ASN A 31 21.11 36.70 8.27
C ASN A 31 20.90 35.39 7.48
N GLY A 32 21.53 35.23 6.31
CA GLY A 32 21.52 33.99 5.52
C GLY A 32 20.31 33.80 4.59
N LEU A 33 19.37 34.75 4.54
CA LEU A 33 18.23 34.73 3.62
C LEU A 33 18.55 35.42 2.27
N ASP A 34 17.92 34.94 1.20
CA ASP A 34 18.05 35.55 -0.13
C ASP A 34 17.30 36.89 -0.19
N LYS A 35 17.95 37.88 -0.80
CA LYS A 35 17.45 39.25 -0.99
C LYS A 35 17.47 39.60 -2.46
N VAL A 36 16.35 40.14 -2.95
CA VAL A 36 16.22 40.66 -4.31
C VAL A 36 16.34 42.17 -4.29
N ILE A 37 17.26 42.70 -5.08
CA ILE A 37 17.45 44.13 -5.26
C ILE A 37 17.00 44.50 -6.67
N LEU A 38 16.00 45.37 -6.74
CA LEU A 38 15.55 45.96 -8.01
C LEU A 38 16.25 47.30 -8.17
N ARG A 39 16.92 47.49 -9.30
CA ARG A 39 17.55 48.76 -9.67
C ARG A 39 16.80 49.36 -10.84
N ASP A 40 16.48 50.65 -10.74
CA ASP A 40 16.01 51.40 -11.89
C ASP A 40 17.20 51.91 -12.74
N ALA A 41 16.91 52.38 -13.95
CA ALA A 41 17.92 52.90 -14.88
C ALA A 41 18.61 54.20 -14.40
N ARG A 42 18.25 54.73 -13.22
CA ARG A 42 18.79 55.96 -12.62
C ARG A 42 19.50 55.71 -11.28
N GLY A 43 19.71 54.45 -10.90
CA GLY A 43 20.53 54.07 -9.74
C GLY A 43 19.80 54.10 -8.39
N SER A 44 18.47 54.23 -8.37
CA SER A 44 17.68 54.09 -7.14
C SER A 44 17.40 52.61 -6.84
N SER A 45 17.43 52.22 -5.56
CA SER A 45 17.22 50.83 -5.13
C SER A 45 16.10 50.71 -4.09
N ALA A 46 15.32 49.64 -4.18
CA ALA A 46 14.32 49.26 -3.19
C ALA A 46 14.54 47.79 -2.76
N GLU A 47 14.34 47.52 -1.47
CA GLU A 47 14.56 46.21 -0.86
C GLU A 47 13.24 45.57 -0.45
N SER A 48 13.06 44.28 -0.75
CA SER A 48 11.98 43.48 -0.17
C SER A 48 12.54 42.38 0.74
N ARG A 49 11.87 42.12 1.87
CA ARG A 49 12.14 41.01 2.77
C ARG A 49 11.04 39.97 2.62
N PHE A 50 11.39 38.74 2.28
CA PHE A 50 10.41 37.66 2.17
C PHE A 50 9.94 37.18 3.55
N GLY A 51 8.64 37.32 3.80
CA GLY A 51 7.89 36.59 4.83
C GLY A 51 6.71 35.90 4.16
N PHE A 52 6.42 34.65 4.52
CA PHE A 52 5.40 33.80 3.91
C PHE A 52 4.00 34.43 3.94
N ALA A 53 3.54 35.03 2.83
CA ALA A 53 2.12 35.20 2.50
C ALA A 53 1.95 35.65 1.03
N LYS A 54 0.93 35.12 0.36
CA LYS A 54 0.53 35.47 -1.02
C LYS A 54 0.00 36.92 -1.07
N SER A 55 0.87 37.92 -1.18
CA SER A 55 0.60 39.27 -1.73
C SER A 55 1.88 40.12 -1.60
N VAL A 56 2.28 40.82 -2.66
CA VAL A 56 3.40 41.78 -2.62
C VAL A 56 2.85 43.18 -2.40
N PHE A 57 3.22 43.82 -1.30
CA PHE A 57 3.03 45.27 -1.11
C PHE A 57 4.38 45.97 -1.32
N VAL A 58 4.41 46.99 -2.17
CA VAL A 58 5.57 47.89 -2.31
C VAL A 58 5.18 49.23 -1.71
N ALA A 59 5.87 49.64 -0.64
CA ALA A 59 5.79 50.99 -0.10
C ALA A 59 7.04 51.77 -0.54
N ILE A 60 6.86 52.96 -1.11
CA ILE A 60 7.95 53.93 -1.33
C ILE A 60 7.63 55.17 -0.50
N VAL A 61 8.65 55.66 0.22
CA VAL A 61 8.59 56.85 1.06
C VAL A 61 8.90 58.08 0.19
N GLY A 62 7.99 59.05 0.15
CA GLY A 62 8.26 60.40 -0.39
C GLY A 62 7.18 60.94 -1.34
N TRP A 63 6.40 61.91 -0.83
CA TRP A 63 5.51 62.83 -1.56
C TRP A 63 4.50 62.21 -2.55
N GLY A 64 3.40 61.70 -2.00
CA GLY A 64 2.08 62.15 -2.44
C GLY A 64 1.41 61.52 -3.67
N VAL A 65 1.67 60.25 -4.03
CA VAL A 65 0.78 59.46 -4.92
C VAL A 65 0.78 57.99 -4.52
N LEU A 66 -0.39 57.45 -4.19
CA LEU A 66 -0.61 56.01 -3.99
C LEU A 66 -1.01 55.39 -5.34
N ILE A 67 -0.16 54.57 -5.96
CA ILE A 67 -0.53 53.81 -7.16
C ILE A 67 -0.92 52.39 -6.73
N SER A 68 -2.21 52.07 -6.74
CA SER A 68 -2.69 50.69 -6.65
C SER A 68 -2.66 50.05 -8.03
N ILE A 69 -1.81 49.06 -8.26
CA ILE A 69 -1.87 48.23 -9.47
C ILE A 69 -2.71 46.99 -9.14
N ALA A 70 -3.98 47.03 -9.51
CA ALA A 70 -4.85 45.85 -9.52
C ALA A 70 -4.72 45.15 -10.87
N PHE A 71 -4.21 43.91 -10.90
CA PHE A 71 -4.33 43.07 -12.09
C PHE A 71 -5.75 42.49 -12.14
N THR A 72 -6.65 43.13 -12.89
CA THR A 72 -7.93 42.53 -13.27
C THR A 72 -7.74 41.70 -14.54
N GLY A 73 -7.36 40.44 -14.37
CA GLY A 73 -7.47 39.43 -15.42
C GLY A 73 -8.79 38.67 -15.27
N SER A 74 -9.72 38.85 -16.20
CA SER A 74 -10.92 37.99 -16.33
C SER A 74 -10.52 36.52 -16.38
N PRO A 75 -11.28 35.59 -15.77
CA PRO A 75 -10.98 34.18 -15.90
C PRO A 75 -11.39 33.73 -17.30
N ALA A 76 -10.44 33.68 -18.23
CA ALA A 76 -10.56 32.76 -19.33
C ALA A 76 -10.53 31.35 -18.73
N SER A 77 -11.61 30.60 -18.96
CA SER A 77 -11.76 29.20 -18.60
C SER A 77 -10.71 28.36 -19.30
N ALA A 78 -9.52 28.28 -18.71
CA ALA A 78 -8.55 27.24 -18.97
C ALA A 78 -8.83 26.15 -17.93
N SER A 79 -9.38 25.04 -18.39
CA SER A 79 -9.40 23.77 -17.67
C SER A 79 -7.95 23.35 -17.44
N SER A 80 -7.33 23.84 -16.38
CA SER A 80 -6.11 23.27 -15.87
C SER A 80 -6.51 21.99 -15.14
N SER A 81 -6.41 20.86 -15.85
CA SER A 81 -6.26 19.56 -15.22
C SER A 81 -4.97 19.61 -14.41
N SER A 82 -5.06 20.13 -13.18
CA SER A 82 -4.07 19.87 -12.16
C SER A 82 -4.13 18.37 -11.87
N SER A 83 -3.33 17.62 -12.60
CA SER A 83 -2.89 16.31 -12.15
C SER A 83 -2.14 16.56 -10.84
N SER A 84 -2.88 16.54 -9.73
CA SER A 84 -2.30 16.41 -8.41
C SER A 84 -1.69 15.01 -8.35
N THR A 85 -0.48 14.86 -8.91
CA THR A 85 0.34 13.68 -8.68
C THR A 85 0.55 13.64 -7.18
N THR A 86 -0.25 12.81 -6.51
CA THR A 86 -0.20 12.60 -5.08
C THR A 86 1.10 11.85 -4.84
N SER A 87 2.21 12.58 -4.73
CA SER A 87 3.52 11.98 -4.53
C SER A 87 3.45 11.16 -3.23
N SER A 88 3.51 9.85 -3.39
CA SER A 88 3.56 8.89 -2.32
C SER A 88 4.88 9.03 -1.58
N SER A 89 4.82 9.11 -0.25
CA SER A 89 6.02 9.22 0.59
C SER A 89 6.45 7.82 1.01
N TYR A 90 7.18 7.13 0.13
CA TYR A 90 7.83 5.86 0.46
C TYR A 90 9.33 5.92 0.16
N GLU A 91 10.09 5.06 0.83
CA GLU A 91 11.53 4.91 0.59
C GLU A 91 11.82 3.54 -0.01
N VAL A 92 12.60 3.49 -1.09
CA VAL A 92 13.12 2.22 -1.63
C VAL A 92 14.48 1.94 -1.01
N ARG A 93 14.67 0.74 -0.47
CA ARG A 93 15.94 0.29 0.13
C ARG A 93 16.25 -1.15 -0.23
N LYS A 94 17.53 -1.51 -0.15
CA LYS A 94 17.97 -2.91 -0.17
C LYS A 94 17.69 -3.56 1.18
N GLY A 95 16.99 -4.68 1.17
CA GLY A 95 16.73 -5.54 2.32
C GLY A 95 17.70 -6.71 2.40
N PHE A 96 17.25 -7.80 3.04
CA PHE A 96 18.04 -9.03 3.15
C PHE A 96 18.41 -9.58 1.77
N ASN A 97 19.64 -10.10 1.66
CA ASN A 97 20.21 -10.64 0.41
C ASN A 97 20.12 -9.69 -0.80
N GLY A 98 20.05 -8.37 -0.57
CA GLY A 98 20.01 -7.37 -1.64
C GLY A 98 18.67 -7.26 -2.37
N LEU A 99 17.60 -7.89 -1.87
CA LEU A 99 16.26 -7.75 -2.44
C LEU A 99 15.72 -6.34 -2.17
N ASP A 100 15.08 -5.74 -3.18
CA ASP A 100 14.46 -4.42 -3.02
C ASP A 100 13.20 -4.49 -2.18
N LYS A 101 13.07 -3.52 -1.27
CA LYS A 101 11.87 -3.30 -0.47
C LYS A 101 11.51 -1.82 -0.42
N VAL A 102 10.23 -1.58 -0.21
CA VAL A 102 9.64 -0.28 0.03
C VAL A 102 9.32 -0.15 1.52
N ILE A 103 9.63 1.00 2.09
CA ILE A 103 9.31 1.34 3.47
C ILE A 103 8.26 2.46 3.45
N LEU A 104 7.10 2.17 4.04
CA LEU A 104 6.04 3.13 4.29
C LEU A 104 6.18 3.64 5.73
N ARG A 105 6.09 4.96 5.91
CA ARG A 105 6.07 5.58 7.24
C ARG A 105 4.90 6.56 7.32
N HIS A 106 4.14 6.45 8.39
CA HIS A 106 3.12 7.43 8.72
C HIS A 106 3.67 8.45 9.73
N ALA A 107 3.18 9.69 9.69
CA ALA A 107 3.66 10.78 10.53
C ALA A 107 3.54 10.51 12.05
N ARG A 108 2.63 9.60 12.44
CA ARG A 108 2.41 9.20 13.84
C ARG A 108 3.31 8.06 14.31
N GLY A 109 4.22 7.55 13.48
CA GLY A 109 5.23 6.55 13.87
C GLY A 109 5.00 5.14 13.33
N SER A 110 3.76 4.78 12.97
CA SER A 110 3.49 3.47 12.35
C SER A 110 4.23 3.30 11.03
N SER A 111 4.67 2.08 10.73
CA SER A 111 5.44 1.79 9.52
C SER A 111 5.13 0.42 8.95
N ALA A 112 5.41 0.22 7.66
CA ALA A 112 5.32 -1.08 7.01
C ALA A 112 6.48 -1.27 6.03
N GLU A 113 6.91 -2.52 5.86
CA GLU A 113 7.92 -2.91 4.87
C GLU A 113 7.33 -3.88 3.85
N VAL A 114 7.51 -3.57 2.57
CA VAL A 114 6.98 -4.34 1.44
C VAL A 114 8.12 -4.75 0.52
N TYR A 115 8.44 -6.04 0.43
CA TYR A 115 9.42 -6.50 -0.55
C TYR A 115 8.80 -6.51 -1.94
N LEU A 116 9.56 -6.04 -2.93
CA LEU A 116 9.17 -6.15 -4.34
C LEU A 116 9.15 -7.62 -4.77
N TYR A 117 9.98 -8.46 -4.15
CA TYR A 117 9.83 -9.90 -4.27
C TYR A 117 8.56 -10.37 -3.54
N GLY A 118 7.66 -11.00 -4.30
CA GLY A 118 6.36 -11.47 -3.85
C GLY A 118 5.30 -10.38 -3.67
N GLY A 119 5.65 -9.09 -3.83
CA GLY A 119 4.77 -7.98 -3.45
C GLY A 119 4.39 -8.05 -1.98
N GLN A 120 5.30 -8.58 -1.15
CA GLN A 120 4.97 -9.16 0.15
C GLN A 120 5.23 -8.15 1.26
N VAL A 121 4.20 -7.83 2.03
CA VAL A 121 4.36 -7.12 3.29
C VAL A 121 5.07 -8.05 4.28
N THR A 122 6.16 -7.60 4.88
CA THR A 122 6.99 -8.43 5.80
C THR A 122 7.10 -7.86 7.20
N SER A 123 6.75 -6.60 7.41
CA SER A 123 6.71 -5.93 8.71
C SER A 123 5.58 -4.91 8.71
N TRP A 124 4.89 -4.80 9.83
CA TRP A 124 3.93 -3.73 10.13
C TRP A 124 4.01 -3.39 11.61
N LYS A 125 4.39 -2.14 11.89
CA LYS A 125 4.60 -1.66 13.25
C LYS A 125 3.60 -0.58 13.61
N ASN A 126 3.09 -0.63 14.83
CA ASN A 126 2.28 0.46 15.39
C ASN A 126 3.15 1.70 15.72
N ASP A 127 2.51 2.74 16.24
CA ASP A 127 3.17 3.98 16.66
C ASP A 127 4.10 3.83 17.87
N GLN A 128 4.02 2.71 18.62
CA GLN A 128 4.97 2.34 19.67
C GLN A 128 6.10 1.42 19.14
N ALA A 129 6.23 1.28 17.82
CA ALA A 129 7.22 0.41 17.15
C ALA A 129 7.10 -1.10 17.49
N GLU A 130 5.96 -1.54 18.03
CA GLU A 130 5.66 -2.95 18.23
C GLU A 130 5.42 -3.62 16.87
N GLU A 131 6.07 -4.76 16.64
CA GLU A 131 5.83 -5.59 15.45
C GLU A 131 4.51 -6.36 15.58
N LEU A 132 3.67 -6.22 14.55
CA LEU A 132 2.32 -6.78 14.49
C LEU A 132 2.22 -8.00 13.57
N LEU A 133 3.19 -8.17 12.66
CA LEU A 133 3.27 -9.34 11.79
C LEU A 133 4.37 -10.29 12.22
N PHE A 134 4.08 -11.58 12.19
CA PHE A 134 5.10 -12.58 12.44
C PHE A 134 5.94 -12.79 11.18
N LEU A 135 7.26 -12.86 11.34
CA LEU A 135 8.21 -13.24 10.32
C LEU A 135 9.16 -14.27 10.92
N SER A 136 9.31 -15.42 10.25
CA SER A 136 10.19 -16.48 10.75
C SER A 136 11.64 -16.00 10.82
N SER A 137 12.35 -16.32 11.91
CA SER A 137 13.78 -16.08 12.03
C SER A 137 14.61 -16.91 11.05
N LYS A 138 14.07 -18.03 10.55
CA LYS A 138 14.65 -18.87 9.50
C LYS A 138 14.12 -18.54 8.09
N ALA A 139 13.38 -17.44 7.93
CA ALA A 139 12.80 -17.07 6.64
C ALA A 139 13.89 -16.92 5.56
N ILE A 140 13.66 -17.54 4.41
CA ILE A 140 14.60 -17.52 3.28
C ILE A 140 14.26 -16.35 2.35
N PHE A 141 15.10 -15.31 2.36
CA PHE A 141 15.00 -14.18 1.43
C PHE A 141 15.76 -14.47 0.13
N LYS A 142 15.40 -15.56 -0.57
CA LYS A 142 16.09 -15.97 -1.80
C LYS A 142 15.10 -16.56 -2.81
N PRO A 143 14.92 -15.91 -3.97
CA PRO A 143 14.16 -16.48 -5.07
C PRO A 143 14.71 -17.86 -5.50
N PRO A 144 13.85 -18.80 -5.93
CA PRO A 144 12.41 -18.65 -6.12
C PRO A 144 11.57 -19.00 -4.87
N LYS A 145 12.17 -19.16 -3.68
CA LYS A 145 11.42 -19.54 -2.46
C LYS A 145 10.65 -18.34 -1.90
N ALA A 146 9.38 -18.54 -1.54
CA ALA A 146 8.56 -17.53 -0.89
C ALA A 146 9.12 -17.19 0.51
N ILE A 147 8.91 -15.96 0.96
CA ILE A 147 9.33 -15.50 2.29
C ILE A 147 8.33 -16.04 3.33
N ARG A 148 8.85 -16.65 4.40
CA ARG A 148 8.04 -17.23 5.49
C ARG A 148 7.61 -16.17 6.52
N GLY A 149 6.35 -15.73 6.44
CA GLY A 149 5.75 -14.76 7.36
C GLY A 149 5.27 -13.49 6.66
N GLY A 150 4.81 -12.49 7.41
CA GLY A 150 4.22 -11.29 6.86
C GLY A 150 2.87 -11.58 6.19
N ILE A 151 2.69 -11.14 4.94
CA ILE A 151 1.47 -11.36 4.15
C ILE A 151 1.82 -11.85 2.73
N PRO A 152 2.17 -13.14 2.55
CA PRO A 152 2.28 -13.73 1.22
C PRO A 152 0.96 -13.64 0.44
N LEU A 153 1.06 -13.45 -0.88
CA LEU A 153 -0.08 -13.41 -1.80
C LEU A 153 -0.24 -14.77 -2.48
N CYS A 154 -1.36 -15.45 -2.19
CA CYS A 154 -1.73 -16.70 -2.86
C CYS A 154 -2.52 -16.36 -4.12
N PHE A 155 -1.90 -16.51 -5.30
CA PHE A 155 -2.55 -16.28 -6.60
C PHE A 155 -1.76 -17.03 -7.68
N PRO A 156 -2.44 -17.65 -8.66
CA PRO A 156 -3.90 -17.73 -8.88
C PRO A 156 -4.56 -18.93 -8.19
N GLN A 157 -3.85 -19.59 -7.29
CA GLN A 157 -4.28 -20.81 -6.64
C GLN A 157 -4.05 -20.72 -5.14
N PHE A 158 -4.99 -21.19 -4.33
CA PHE A 158 -4.81 -21.44 -2.91
C PHE A 158 -4.44 -22.90 -2.68
N SER A 159 -3.43 -23.15 -1.83
CA SER A 159 -2.96 -24.49 -1.49
C SER A 159 -2.75 -25.34 -2.76
N ASN A 160 -3.11 -26.63 -2.71
CA ASN A 160 -3.06 -27.58 -3.82
C ASN A 160 -4.43 -27.78 -4.51
N LEU A 161 -5.25 -26.73 -4.61
CA LEU A 161 -6.59 -26.81 -5.22
C LEU A 161 -6.59 -26.82 -6.77
N GLY A 162 -5.42 -26.84 -7.40
CA GLY A 162 -5.28 -26.91 -8.85
C GLY A 162 -3.91 -27.43 -9.26
N PRO A 163 -3.55 -27.29 -10.55
CA PRO A 163 -2.36 -27.93 -11.12
C PRO A 163 -1.05 -27.20 -10.80
N LEU A 164 -1.11 -25.99 -10.25
CA LEU A 164 0.08 -25.21 -9.93
C LEU A 164 0.71 -25.67 -8.60
N ASP A 165 1.96 -25.27 -8.40
CA ASP A 165 2.60 -25.34 -7.09
C ASP A 165 1.73 -24.69 -6.00
N SER A 166 1.90 -25.17 -4.78
CA SER A 166 1.06 -24.74 -3.66
C SER A 166 1.06 -23.22 -3.49
N HIS A 167 -0.15 -22.65 -3.42
CA HIS A 167 -0.43 -21.22 -3.33
C HIS A 167 -0.09 -20.38 -4.60
N GLY A 168 0.06 -21.03 -5.74
CA GLY A 168 0.35 -20.35 -7.00
C GLY A 168 1.75 -19.73 -7.02
N PHE A 169 1.92 -18.65 -7.76
CA PHE A 169 3.25 -18.10 -8.07
C PHE A 169 3.42 -16.61 -7.73
N ALA A 170 2.37 -15.86 -7.40
CA ALA A 170 2.47 -14.41 -7.17
C ALA A 170 3.52 -14.05 -6.09
N ARG A 171 3.56 -14.82 -5.00
CA ARG A 171 4.55 -14.70 -3.91
C ARG A 171 5.99 -15.10 -4.30
N ASN A 172 6.18 -15.67 -5.49
CA ASN A 172 7.46 -16.16 -6.00
C ASN A 172 7.99 -15.32 -7.18
N ARG A 173 7.36 -14.17 -7.48
CA ARG A 173 7.74 -13.28 -8.59
C ARG A 173 8.18 -11.92 -8.08
N PHE A 174 8.98 -11.23 -8.88
CA PHE A 174 9.27 -9.83 -8.65
C PHE A 174 8.12 -8.97 -9.18
N TRP A 175 7.64 -8.10 -8.31
CA TRP A 175 6.70 -7.05 -8.62
C TRP A 175 7.46 -5.77 -8.94
N THR A 176 6.86 -4.90 -9.74
CA THR A 176 7.40 -3.56 -10.00
C THR A 176 6.53 -2.52 -9.33
N ILE A 177 7.11 -1.39 -8.97
CA ILE A 177 6.32 -0.22 -8.57
C ILE A 177 5.53 0.27 -9.80
N ASP A 178 4.25 0.54 -9.62
CA ASP A 178 3.38 1.12 -10.65
C ASP A 178 3.36 2.64 -10.46
N ASP A 179 4.18 3.36 -11.24
CA ASP A 179 4.30 4.83 -11.14
C ASP A 179 3.06 5.57 -11.68
N ASN A 180 2.22 4.91 -12.47
CA ASN A 180 1.02 5.49 -13.08
C ASN A 180 -0.20 4.58 -12.85
N PRO A 181 -0.57 4.31 -11.58
CA PRO A 181 -1.67 3.42 -11.28
C PRO A 181 -2.99 4.09 -11.69
N PRO A 182 -3.97 3.33 -12.21
CA PRO A 182 -5.31 3.87 -12.45
C PRO A 182 -5.89 4.45 -11.15
N PRO A 183 -6.63 5.58 -11.20
CA PRO A 183 -7.14 6.24 -10.00
C PRO A 183 -7.90 5.28 -9.08
N PHE A 184 -7.59 5.34 -7.78
CA PHE A 184 -8.41 4.66 -6.78
C PHE A 184 -9.67 5.49 -6.51
N PRO A 185 -10.87 4.87 -6.49
CA PRO A 185 -12.12 5.59 -6.21
C PRO A 185 -12.18 6.16 -4.79
N THR A 186 -11.36 5.64 -3.86
CA THR A 186 -11.26 6.14 -2.49
C THR A 186 -10.07 7.08 -2.35
N ASN A 187 -10.35 8.37 -2.15
CA ASN A 187 -9.37 9.38 -1.85
C ASN A 187 -8.82 9.13 -0.44
N THR A 188 -7.74 8.35 -0.30
CA THR A 188 -7.08 8.19 0.99
C THR A 188 -6.30 9.47 1.25
N SER A 189 -6.67 10.22 2.29
CA SER A 189 -5.90 11.39 2.73
C SER A 189 -4.48 11.03 3.16
N SER A 190 -4.22 9.75 3.44
CA SER A 190 -2.87 9.23 3.71
C SER A 190 -2.02 9.20 2.44
N LYS A 191 -0.82 9.78 2.54
CA LYS A 191 0.22 9.75 1.51
C LYS A 191 1.19 8.57 1.64
N ALA A 192 1.03 7.75 2.69
CA ALA A 192 1.90 6.62 2.98
C ALA A 192 1.38 5.34 2.30
N PHE A 193 1.52 5.27 0.97
CA PHE A 193 1.14 4.10 0.18
C PHE A 193 2.16 3.81 -0.93
N VAL A 194 2.15 2.58 -1.43
CA VAL A 194 2.84 2.18 -2.66
C VAL A 194 1.88 1.36 -3.52
N ASP A 195 1.94 1.60 -4.84
CA ASP A 195 1.28 0.77 -5.83
C ASP A 195 2.31 -0.14 -6.50
N LEU A 196 2.00 -1.43 -6.54
CA LEU A 196 2.80 -2.46 -7.18
C LEU A 196 1.97 -3.11 -8.28
N ILE A 197 2.66 -3.63 -9.30
CA ILE A 197 2.06 -4.40 -10.38
C ILE A 197 2.86 -5.66 -10.68
N LEU A 198 2.13 -6.76 -10.88
CA LEU A 198 2.62 -8.01 -11.42
C LEU A 198 1.92 -8.26 -12.77
N LYS A 199 2.74 -8.52 -13.79
CA LYS A 199 2.31 -8.99 -15.11
C LYS A 199 2.91 -10.36 -15.36
N PRO A 200 2.25 -11.26 -16.12
CA PRO A 200 2.79 -12.58 -16.41
C PRO A 200 4.11 -12.46 -17.17
N SER A 201 5.12 -13.21 -16.72
CA SER A 201 6.33 -13.45 -17.49
C SER A 201 6.11 -14.57 -18.52
N GLY A 202 7.06 -14.75 -19.43
CA GLY A 202 7.02 -15.87 -20.39
C GLY A 202 6.99 -17.24 -19.71
N ASP A 203 7.58 -17.39 -18.52
CA ASP A 203 7.52 -18.64 -17.75
C ASP A 203 6.16 -18.84 -17.06
N ASP A 204 5.50 -17.76 -16.63
CA ASP A 204 4.16 -17.83 -16.04
C ASP A 204 3.13 -18.30 -17.08
N ILE A 205 3.23 -17.79 -18.31
CA ILE A 205 2.35 -18.19 -19.42
C ILE A 205 2.47 -19.68 -19.73
N LYS A 206 3.63 -20.31 -19.51
CA LYS A 206 3.83 -21.75 -19.75
C LYS A 206 3.05 -22.62 -18.76
N ILE A 207 2.94 -22.20 -17.50
CA ILE A 207 2.29 -22.97 -16.44
C ILE A 207 0.83 -22.56 -16.23
N TRP A 208 0.48 -21.31 -16.56
CA TRP A 208 -0.86 -20.75 -16.46
C TRP A 208 -1.10 -19.80 -17.64
N PRO A 209 -1.68 -20.29 -18.76
CA PRO A 209 -1.70 -19.60 -20.05
C PRO A 209 -2.78 -18.51 -20.12
N HIS A 210 -2.70 -17.54 -19.22
CA HIS A 210 -3.59 -16.40 -19.12
C HIS A 210 -2.80 -15.09 -18.99
N SER A 211 -3.24 -14.09 -19.74
CA SER A 211 -2.78 -12.71 -19.64
C SER A 211 -3.60 -12.00 -18.56
N PHE A 212 -2.91 -11.38 -17.60
CA PHE A 212 -3.52 -10.64 -16.52
C PHE A 212 -2.69 -9.42 -16.14
N GLU A 213 -3.32 -8.47 -15.45
CA GLU A 213 -2.63 -7.46 -14.66
C GLU A 213 -3.09 -7.60 -13.22
N PHE A 214 -2.15 -7.84 -12.30
CA PHE A 214 -2.41 -7.85 -10.88
C PHE A 214 -1.76 -6.62 -10.24
N ARG A 215 -2.59 -5.64 -9.88
CA ARG A 215 -2.18 -4.45 -9.12
C ARG A 215 -2.43 -4.64 -7.64
N LEU A 216 -1.50 -4.19 -6.81
CA LEU A 216 -1.59 -4.19 -5.36
C LEU A 216 -1.28 -2.79 -4.84
N ARG A 217 -2.20 -2.20 -4.09
CA ARG A 217 -1.89 -1.05 -3.24
C ARG A 217 -1.66 -1.51 -1.82
N VAL A 218 -0.53 -1.13 -1.23
CA VAL A 218 -0.27 -1.23 0.22
C VAL A 218 -0.26 0.17 0.79
N ALA A 219 -1.05 0.42 1.83
CA ALA A 219 -1.19 1.74 2.44
C ALA A 219 -1.26 1.67 3.95
N LEU A 220 -0.73 2.69 4.62
CA LEU A 220 -0.99 2.95 6.03
C LEU A 220 -2.11 3.97 6.16
N GLY A 221 -3.16 3.62 6.89
CA GLY A 221 -4.26 4.52 7.25
C GLY A 221 -3.80 5.61 8.20
N HIS A 222 -4.65 6.64 8.37
CA HIS A 222 -4.36 7.72 9.31
C HIS A 222 -4.18 7.18 10.73
N GLY A 223 -4.99 6.17 11.11
CA GLY A 223 -5.00 5.46 12.38
C GLY A 223 -3.81 4.50 12.59
N GLY A 224 -2.98 4.27 11.56
CA GLY A 224 -1.91 3.27 11.57
C GLY A 224 -2.37 1.90 11.06
N GLU A 225 -3.62 1.80 10.58
CA GLU A 225 -4.17 0.59 9.97
C GLU A 225 -3.38 0.21 8.72
N LEU A 226 -3.11 -1.09 8.54
CA LEU A 226 -2.50 -1.58 7.31
C LEU A 226 -3.61 -1.98 6.33
N MET A 227 -3.62 -1.37 5.14
CA MET A 227 -4.59 -1.65 4.09
C MET A 227 -3.89 -2.24 2.87
N LEU A 228 -4.40 -3.38 2.38
CA LEU A 228 -3.99 -3.98 1.12
C LEU A 228 -5.21 -4.02 0.19
N THR A 229 -5.05 -3.54 -1.04
CA THR A 229 -6.09 -3.66 -2.08
C THR A 229 -5.52 -4.26 -3.34
N SER A 230 -6.01 -5.45 -3.68
CA SER A 230 -5.68 -6.19 -4.88
C SER A 230 -6.72 -5.91 -5.95
N ARG A 231 -6.26 -5.68 -7.17
CA ARG A 231 -7.08 -5.54 -8.38
C ARG A 231 -6.50 -6.45 -9.46
N ILE A 232 -7.25 -7.44 -9.87
CA ILE A 232 -6.82 -8.43 -10.86
C ILE A 232 -7.71 -8.26 -12.08
N ARG A 233 -7.10 -7.94 -13.22
CA ARG A 233 -7.81 -7.74 -14.48
C ARG A 233 -7.44 -8.84 -15.46
N ASN A 234 -8.45 -9.38 -16.15
CA ASN A 234 -8.22 -10.26 -17.28
C ASN A 234 -7.86 -9.42 -18.52
N THR A 235 -6.65 -9.61 -19.04
CA THR A 235 -6.10 -8.92 -20.22
C THR A 235 -5.85 -9.88 -21.38
N ASN A 236 -6.57 -11.00 -21.42
CA ASN A 236 -6.56 -11.90 -22.57
C ASN A 236 -7.10 -11.17 -23.81
N ASN A 237 -6.35 -11.26 -24.90
CA ASN A 237 -6.77 -10.76 -26.21
C ASN A 237 -7.50 -11.83 -27.03
N ASP A 238 -7.50 -13.09 -26.58
CA ASP A 238 -8.10 -14.23 -27.26
C ASP A 238 -9.57 -14.48 -26.89
N GLY A 239 -10.18 -13.56 -26.12
CA GLY A 239 -11.57 -13.65 -25.71
C GLY A 239 -11.86 -14.63 -24.56
N LYS A 240 -10.84 -15.30 -23.97
CA LYS A 240 -11.08 -16.33 -22.97
C LYS A 240 -11.19 -15.80 -21.54
N PRO A 241 -12.17 -16.28 -20.74
CA PRO A 241 -12.18 -16.05 -19.30
C PRO A 241 -11.08 -16.88 -18.62
N PHE A 242 -10.74 -16.52 -17.39
CA PHE A 242 -10.00 -17.40 -16.47
C PHE A 242 -10.62 -17.37 -15.09
N SER A 243 -10.35 -18.43 -14.33
CA SER A 243 -10.76 -18.55 -12.93
C SER A 243 -9.54 -18.66 -12.02
N PHE A 244 -9.65 -18.12 -10.81
CA PHE A 244 -8.59 -18.17 -9.80
C PHE A 244 -9.17 -18.23 -8.39
N THR A 245 -8.34 -18.70 -7.46
CA THR A 245 -8.55 -18.52 -6.02
C THR A 245 -7.50 -17.57 -5.47
N PHE A 246 -7.81 -16.94 -4.34
CA PHE A 246 -6.99 -15.87 -3.78
C PHE A 246 -6.92 -15.94 -2.27
N ALA A 247 -5.77 -15.60 -1.68
CA ALA A 247 -5.68 -15.32 -0.24
C ALA A 247 -4.58 -14.31 0.08
N TYR A 248 -4.88 -13.42 1.03
CA TYR A 248 -3.87 -12.72 1.81
C TYR A 248 -3.47 -13.61 2.99
N HIS A 249 -2.33 -14.27 2.90
CA HIS A 249 -1.90 -15.27 3.89
C HIS A 249 -1.29 -14.60 5.13
N THR A 250 -2.06 -13.80 5.87
CA THR A 250 -1.53 -12.94 6.95
C THR A 250 -1.05 -13.74 8.16
N TYR A 251 0.21 -13.54 8.56
CA TYR A 251 0.83 -14.07 9.78
C TYR A 251 0.81 -12.99 10.86
N PHE A 252 -0.07 -13.11 11.85
CA PHE A 252 -0.08 -12.22 13.01
C PHE A 252 1.01 -12.62 14.00
N SER A 253 1.75 -11.64 14.51
CA SER A 253 2.63 -11.82 15.67
C SER A 253 1.75 -11.81 16.91
N VAL A 254 1.68 -12.92 17.63
CA VAL A 254 0.89 -13.06 18.87
C VAL A 254 1.81 -13.31 20.07
N SER A 255 1.32 -13.10 21.28
CA SER A 255 2.05 -13.33 22.53
C SER A 255 2.37 -14.82 22.76
N ASP A 256 1.33 -15.62 22.98
CA ASP A 256 1.34 -17.06 23.10
C ASP A 256 0.06 -17.59 22.45
N ILE A 257 0.19 -18.57 21.56
CA ILE A 257 -0.93 -19.20 20.86
C ILE A 257 -1.97 -19.79 21.82
N SER A 258 -1.59 -20.21 23.04
CA SER A 258 -2.55 -20.68 24.04
C SER A 258 -3.40 -19.56 24.65
N GLU A 259 -2.93 -18.32 24.60
CA GLU A 259 -3.61 -17.11 25.11
C GLU A 259 -4.33 -16.34 24.00
N VAL A 260 -4.48 -16.96 22.83
CA VAL A 260 -5.14 -16.37 21.67
C VAL A 260 -6.46 -17.06 21.38
N ARG A 261 -7.47 -16.27 21.05
CA ARG A 261 -8.72 -16.78 20.48
C ARG A 261 -9.19 -15.97 19.28
N VAL A 262 -9.92 -16.61 18.37
CA VAL A 262 -10.51 -15.97 17.20
C VAL A 262 -12.03 -15.93 17.36
N GLU A 263 -12.61 -14.74 17.14
CA GLU A 263 -14.05 -14.48 17.18
C GLU A 263 -14.57 -14.03 15.81
N GLY A 264 -15.83 -14.34 15.52
CA GLY A 264 -16.51 -14.08 14.25
C GLY A 264 -16.55 -15.27 13.30
N LEU A 265 -16.18 -16.47 13.77
CA LEU A 265 -16.17 -17.72 13.00
C LEU A 265 -17.10 -18.79 13.59
N GLU A 266 -17.80 -18.44 14.67
CA GLU A 266 -18.71 -19.31 15.38
C GLU A 266 -19.84 -19.76 14.45
N THR A 267 -20.31 -21.00 14.59
CA THR A 267 -21.43 -21.58 13.81
C THR A 267 -21.21 -21.69 12.29
N LEU A 268 -20.03 -21.32 11.78
CA LEU A 268 -19.73 -21.39 10.34
C LEU A 268 -19.25 -22.77 9.93
N ASP A 269 -19.56 -23.13 8.69
CA ASP A 269 -18.96 -24.30 8.05
C ASP A 269 -17.48 -24.04 7.73
N TYR A 270 -16.66 -25.06 7.90
CA TYR A 270 -15.27 -25.05 7.48
C TYR A 270 -14.86 -26.36 6.80
N LEU A 271 -13.85 -26.28 5.93
CA LEU A 271 -13.15 -27.43 5.37
C LEU A 271 -11.85 -27.64 6.17
N ASP A 272 -11.65 -28.83 6.71
CA ASP A 272 -10.46 -29.18 7.48
C ASP A 272 -9.40 -29.83 6.58
N ASN A 273 -8.30 -29.12 6.31
CA ASN A 273 -7.21 -29.62 5.47
C ASN A 273 -6.47 -30.82 6.08
N LEU A 274 -6.46 -30.95 7.42
CA LEU A 274 -5.89 -32.11 8.12
C LEU A 274 -6.75 -33.37 7.94
N GLN A 275 -8.04 -33.17 7.66
CA GLN A 275 -9.01 -34.24 7.39
C GLN A 275 -9.44 -34.29 5.93
N LYS A 276 -8.50 -34.09 5.01
CA LYS A 276 -8.72 -34.18 3.55
C LYS A 276 -9.87 -33.28 3.06
N ARG A 277 -9.98 -32.07 3.63
CA ARG A 277 -11.03 -31.08 3.35
C ARG A 277 -12.45 -31.58 3.63
N LYS A 278 -12.61 -32.48 4.61
CA LYS A 278 -13.95 -32.82 5.12
C LYS A 278 -14.60 -31.56 5.70
N ARG A 279 -15.89 -31.39 5.42
CA ARG A 279 -16.70 -30.28 5.92
C ARG A 279 -17.20 -30.56 7.34
N PHE A 280 -17.11 -29.55 8.19
CA PHE A 280 -17.61 -29.51 9.56
C PHE A 280 -18.24 -28.15 9.82
N THR A 281 -18.90 -28.00 10.97
CA THR A 281 -19.47 -26.73 11.44
C THR A 281 -18.87 -26.39 12.79
N GLU A 282 -18.37 -25.17 12.96
CA GLU A 282 -17.81 -24.68 14.22
C GLU A 282 -18.88 -24.62 15.31
N GLN A 283 -18.57 -25.13 16.50
CA GLN A 283 -19.52 -25.22 17.62
C GLN A 283 -19.09 -24.40 18.84
N GLY A 284 -17.83 -23.95 18.90
CA GLY A 284 -17.34 -23.14 20.02
C GLY A 284 -17.80 -21.68 19.95
N ASP A 285 -17.91 -21.05 21.12
CA ASP A 285 -18.18 -19.61 21.26
C ASP A 285 -17.01 -18.74 20.78
N ALA A 286 -15.81 -19.33 20.70
CA ALA A 286 -14.62 -18.76 20.08
C ALA A 286 -13.68 -19.91 19.70
N LEU A 287 -12.84 -19.70 18.69
CA LEU A 287 -11.81 -20.66 18.30
C LEU A 287 -10.57 -20.48 19.18
N THR A 288 -10.17 -21.54 19.88
CA THR A 288 -8.93 -21.65 20.66
C THR A 288 -8.01 -22.71 20.05
N PHE A 289 -6.76 -22.79 20.53
CA PHE A 289 -5.71 -23.58 19.90
C PHE A 289 -5.02 -24.52 20.90
N GLU A 290 -5.24 -25.81 20.74
CA GLU A 290 -4.60 -26.87 21.55
C GLU A 290 -3.83 -27.89 20.69
N SER A 291 -3.87 -27.72 19.36
CA SER A 291 -3.26 -28.60 18.37
C SER A 291 -3.04 -27.87 17.04
N GLU A 292 -2.49 -28.59 16.05
CA GLU A 292 -2.45 -28.11 14.66
C GLU A 292 -3.86 -27.79 14.17
N VAL A 293 -3.99 -26.65 13.50
CA VAL A 293 -5.23 -26.19 12.87
C VAL A 293 -4.89 -25.77 11.44
N ASP A 294 -5.66 -26.26 10.47
CA ASP A 294 -5.59 -25.85 9.07
C ASP A 294 -7.02 -25.91 8.50
N ARG A 295 -7.78 -24.82 8.68
CA ARG A 295 -9.23 -24.77 8.42
C ARG A 295 -9.59 -23.63 7.49
N ILE A 296 -10.39 -23.92 6.48
CA ILE A 296 -10.97 -22.94 5.55
C ILE A 296 -12.42 -22.70 5.95
N TYR A 297 -12.69 -21.61 6.67
CA TYR A 297 -14.03 -21.16 7.02
C TYR A 297 -14.71 -20.52 5.83
N LEU A 298 -15.95 -20.91 5.58
CA LEU A 298 -16.72 -20.58 4.37
C LEU A 298 -17.67 -19.42 4.63
N SER A 299 -17.84 -18.53 3.64
CA SER A 299 -18.82 -17.43 3.70
C SER A 299 -18.73 -16.60 5.01
N THR A 300 -17.52 -16.29 5.44
CA THR A 300 -17.23 -15.62 6.72
C THR A 300 -17.63 -14.15 6.70
N PRO A 301 -17.95 -13.55 7.87
CA PRO A 301 -18.27 -12.14 7.96
C PRO A 301 -17.11 -11.26 7.46
N THR A 302 -17.41 -10.01 7.18
CA THR A 302 -16.41 -9.03 6.72
C THR A 302 -15.47 -8.57 7.83
N LYS A 303 -15.72 -8.93 9.10
CA LYS A 303 -14.91 -8.58 10.26
C LYS A 303 -14.63 -9.82 11.10
N ILE A 304 -13.35 -10.06 11.41
CA ILE A 304 -12.87 -11.13 12.30
C ILE A 304 -11.99 -10.48 13.37
N ALA A 305 -12.12 -10.94 14.62
CA ALA A 305 -11.33 -10.45 15.74
C ALA A 305 -10.39 -11.55 16.25
N ILE A 306 -9.14 -11.18 16.53
CA ILE A 306 -8.12 -12.08 17.08
C ILE A 306 -7.68 -11.45 18.39
N LEU A 307 -8.09 -12.05 19.50
CA LEU A 307 -7.84 -11.53 20.83
C LEU A 307 -6.58 -12.18 21.36
N ASP A 308 -5.61 -11.35 21.73
CA ASP A 308 -4.34 -11.70 22.33
C ASP A 308 -4.41 -11.22 23.80
N HIS A 309 -4.75 -12.15 24.70
CA HIS A 309 -5.08 -11.83 26.09
C HIS A 309 -3.87 -11.31 26.86
N GLU A 310 -2.71 -11.93 26.67
CA GLU A 310 -1.48 -11.56 27.38
C GLU A 310 -1.05 -10.12 27.05
N LYS A 311 -1.07 -9.74 25.76
CA LYS A 311 -0.78 -8.35 25.34
C LYS A 311 -1.96 -7.41 25.46
N LYS A 312 -3.12 -7.87 25.92
CA LYS A 312 -4.35 -7.08 26.11
C LYS A 312 -4.73 -6.30 24.85
N ARG A 313 -4.61 -6.95 23.68
CA ARG A 313 -4.87 -6.33 22.38
C ARG A 313 -5.71 -7.25 21.50
N THR A 314 -6.47 -6.64 20.61
CA THR A 314 -7.25 -7.33 19.60
C THR A 314 -6.81 -6.87 18.22
N PHE A 315 -6.36 -7.80 17.39
CA PHE A 315 -6.29 -7.55 15.95
C PHE A 315 -7.70 -7.60 15.38
N VAL A 316 -8.02 -6.62 14.55
CA VAL A 316 -9.28 -6.57 13.81
C VAL A 316 -8.95 -6.64 12.33
N LEU A 317 -9.32 -7.76 11.72
CA LEU A 317 -9.27 -8.00 10.30
C LEU A 317 -10.60 -7.58 9.69
N ARG A 318 -10.55 -6.73 8.65
CA ARG A 318 -11.70 -6.42 7.79
C ARG A 318 -11.41 -6.81 6.35
N LYS A 319 -12.38 -7.44 5.70
CA LYS A 319 -12.26 -7.92 4.33
C LYS A 319 -13.46 -7.55 3.46
N ASP A 320 -13.18 -7.29 2.19
CA ASP A 320 -14.17 -7.02 1.14
C ASP A 320 -13.75 -7.72 -0.16
N GLY A 321 -14.73 -8.26 -0.91
CA GLY A 321 -14.48 -9.09 -2.09
C GLY A 321 -13.88 -10.48 -1.82
N LEU A 322 -13.77 -10.87 -0.55
CA LEU A 322 -13.12 -12.08 -0.05
C LEU A 322 -14.12 -12.84 0.84
N ALA A 323 -14.76 -13.87 0.29
CA ALA A 323 -15.86 -14.56 0.96
C ALA A 323 -15.41 -15.47 2.11
N ASP A 324 -14.19 -15.99 2.06
CA ASP A 324 -13.71 -17.05 2.94
C ASP A 324 -12.61 -16.54 3.88
N SER A 325 -12.32 -17.31 4.92
CA SER A 325 -11.13 -17.10 5.75
C SER A 325 -10.44 -18.40 6.10
N VAL A 326 -9.13 -18.36 6.20
CA VAL A 326 -8.32 -19.52 6.63
C VAL A 326 -7.79 -19.25 8.01
N VAL A 327 -7.84 -20.23 8.90
CA VAL A 327 -7.12 -20.20 10.17
C VAL A 327 -6.08 -21.31 10.15
N TRP A 328 -4.82 -20.94 10.37
CA TRP A 328 -3.72 -21.87 10.36
C TRP A 328 -2.72 -21.62 11.48
N ASN A 329 -2.39 -22.68 12.22
CA ASN A 329 -1.22 -22.75 13.08
C ASN A 329 -0.59 -24.14 12.90
N PRO A 330 0.72 -24.24 12.55
CA PRO A 330 1.36 -25.52 12.25
C PRO A 330 1.48 -26.44 13.47
N TRP A 331 1.49 -25.89 14.68
CA TRP A 331 1.86 -26.63 15.89
C TRP A 331 3.26 -27.28 15.80
N ASP A 332 3.60 -28.05 16.83
CA ASP A 332 4.95 -28.54 17.07
C ASP A 332 5.54 -29.39 15.92
N LYS A 333 4.83 -30.46 15.52
CA LYS A 333 5.37 -31.41 14.53
C LYS A 333 5.57 -30.78 13.15
N LYS A 334 4.61 -29.97 12.70
CA LYS A 334 4.70 -29.32 11.39
C LYS A 334 5.75 -28.22 11.41
N ALA A 335 5.85 -27.43 12.48
CA ALA A 335 6.88 -26.39 12.64
C ALA A 335 8.28 -26.97 12.46
N LYS A 336 8.62 -28.05 13.19
CA LYS A 336 9.90 -28.76 13.10
C LYS A 336 10.21 -29.33 11.72
N SER A 337 9.18 -29.61 10.91
CA SER A 337 9.36 -30.14 9.55
C SER A 337 9.67 -29.06 8.50
N MET A 338 9.46 -27.79 8.83
CA MET A 338 9.62 -26.67 7.89
C MET A 338 11.02 -26.05 8.04
N PRO A 339 11.92 -26.21 7.05
CA PRO A 339 13.31 -25.73 7.18
C PRO A 339 13.44 -24.20 7.22
N ASP A 340 12.42 -23.49 6.75
CA ASP A 340 12.34 -22.02 6.75
C ASP A 340 11.53 -21.47 7.94
N PHE A 341 11.28 -22.29 8.97
CA PHE A 341 10.49 -21.97 10.16
C PHE A 341 11.21 -22.45 11.43
N GLY A 342 11.22 -21.64 12.48
CA GLY A 342 11.79 -22.00 13.77
C GLY A 342 10.90 -23.00 14.52
N ASP A 343 11.52 -23.97 15.19
CA ASP A 343 10.85 -25.15 15.75
C ASP A 343 9.74 -24.78 16.76
N ASP A 344 9.97 -23.74 17.56
CA ASP A 344 9.03 -23.23 18.57
C ASP A 344 8.25 -21.97 18.12
N GLU A 345 8.49 -21.47 16.90
CA GLU A 345 7.91 -20.20 16.46
C GLU A 345 6.39 -20.26 16.27
N TYR A 346 5.81 -21.46 16.19
CA TYR A 346 4.36 -21.65 16.12
C TYR A 346 3.65 -21.08 17.34
N LYS A 347 4.33 -20.95 18.48
CA LYS A 347 3.78 -20.38 19.72
C LYS A 347 3.53 -18.88 19.61
N HIS A 348 4.21 -18.17 18.71
CA HIS A 348 4.18 -16.71 18.61
C HIS A 348 3.55 -16.22 17.30
N MET A 349 2.83 -17.11 16.60
CA MET A 349 2.19 -16.79 15.33
C MET A 349 0.80 -17.40 15.22
N LEU A 350 -0.07 -16.70 14.50
CA LEU A 350 -1.34 -17.24 14.03
C LEU A 350 -1.60 -16.72 12.63
N CYS A 351 -1.95 -17.61 11.69
CA CYS A 351 -2.49 -17.18 10.42
C CYS A 351 -4.00 -17.05 10.50
N VAL A 352 -4.50 -15.86 10.17
CA VAL A 352 -5.91 -15.62 9.85
C VAL A 352 -5.95 -14.89 8.52
N GLU A 353 -6.40 -15.58 7.49
CA GLU A 353 -6.26 -15.16 6.10
C GLU A 353 -7.58 -14.65 5.56
N ALA A 354 -7.55 -13.56 4.80
CA ALA A 354 -8.72 -13.12 4.03
C ALA A 354 -8.63 -13.71 2.63
N ALA A 355 -9.66 -14.46 2.21
CA ALA A 355 -9.54 -15.33 1.06
C ALA A 355 -10.82 -15.43 0.20
N ALA A 356 -10.67 -15.95 -1.02
CA ALA A 356 -11.72 -16.40 -1.92
C ALA A 356 -11.29 -17.75 -2.49
N ILE A 357 -11.83 -18.83 -1.93
CA ILE A 357 -11.34 -20.20 -2.12
C ILE A 357 -12.46 -21.13 -2.58
N GLU A 358 -13.56 -21.24 -1.83
CA GLU A 358 -14.60 -22.24 -2.11
C GLU A 358 -15.22 -22.02 -3.49
N LYS A 359 -15.47 -20.76 -3.83
CA LYS A 359 -15.96 -20.34 -5.14
C LYS A 359 -14.86 -19.56 -5.84
N PRO A 360 -14.15 -20.16 -6.81
CA PRO A 360 -13.17 -19.45 -7.61
C PRO A 360 -13.79 -18.23 -8.30
N ILE A 361 -13.05 -17.12 -8.31
CA ILE A 361 -13.42 -15.90 -9.02
C ILE A 361 -13.18 -16.15 -10.51
N THR A 362 -14.17 -15.85 -11.34
CA THR A 362 -14.05 -15.96 -12.80
C THR A 362 -14.16 -14.59 -13.43
N LEU A 363 -13.20 -14.24 -14.30
CA LEU A 363 -13.15 -12.97 -15.01
C LEU A 363 -13.22 -13.20 -16.51
N LYS A 364 -14.18 -12.59 -17.18
CA LYS A 364 -14.20 -12.45 -18.65
C LYS A 364 -13.14 -11.44 -19.09
N PRO A 365 -12.73 -11.45 -20.36
CA PRO A 365 -11.79 -10.45 -20.88
C PRO A 365 -12.24 -9.03 -20.58
N GLY A 366 -11.31 -8.22 -20.06
CA GLY A 366 -11.56 -6.83 -19.68
C GLY A 366 -12.17 -6.64 -18.28
N GLU A 367 -12.78 -7.67 -17.68
CA GLU A 367 -13.30 -7.61 -16.32
C GLU A 367 -12.17 -7.55 -15.29
N GLU A 368 -12.47 -6.95 -14.15
CA GLU A 368 -11.57 -6.78 -13.02
C GLU A 368 -12.25 -7.21 -11.72
N TRP A 369 -11.54 -8.00 -10.92
CA TRP A 369 -11.92 -8.30 -9.54
C TRP A 369 -11.12 -7.42 -8.58
N LYS A 370 -11.74 -7.07 -7.45
CA LYS A 370 -11.13 -6.32 -6.36
C LYS A 370 -11.30 -7.06 -5.04
N GLY A 371 -10.21 -7.21 -4.30
CA GLY A 371 -10.20 -7.72 -2.92
C GLY A 371 -9.46 -6.78 -1.99
N ARG A 372 -10.06 -6.44 -0.85
CA ARG A 372 -9.46 -5.54 0.14
C ARG A 372 -9.30 -6.24 1.49
N LEU A 373 -8.14 -6.01 2.10
CA LEU A 373 -7.83 -6.36 3.48
C LEU A 373 -7.49 -5.07 4.22
N GLU A 374 -8.03 -4.92 5.42
CA GLU A 374 -7.66 -3.87 6.37
C GLU A 374 -7.40 -4.50 7.73
N LEU A 375 -6.23 -4.20 8.29
CA LEU A 375 -5.78 -4.69 9.57
C LEU A 375 -5.61 -3.51 10.52
N SER A 376 -6.10 -3.68 11.74
CA SER A 376 -5.95 -2.69 12.81
C SER A 376 -5.76 -3.40 14.14
N THR A 377 -5.21 -2.69 15.13
CA THR A 377 -5.16 -3.15 16.52
C THR A 377 -5.97 -2.21 17.39
N VAL A 378 -6.67 -2.79 18.37
CA VAL A 378 -7.37 -2.03 19.41
C VAL A 378 -7.02 -2.63 20.77
N PRO A 379 -7.00 -1.84 21.85
CA PRO A 379 -6.91 -2.39 23.20
C PRO A 379 -8.06 -3.37 23.43
N SER A 380 -7.75 -4.54 23.99
CA SER A 380 -8.79 -5.46 24.45
C SER A 380 -9.37 -4.90 25.73
N SER A 381 -10.49 -4.19 25.64
CA SER A 381 -11.32 -3.98 26.81
C SER A 381 -11.94 -5.33 27.17
N TYR A 382 -11.52 -5.92 28.28
CA TYR A 382 -12.27 -7.01 28.90
C TYR A 382 -13.67 -6.48 29.27
N ARG A 383 -14.62 -6.59 28.35
CA ARG A 383 -16.06 -6.74 28.58
C ARG A 383 -16.59 -7.61 27.45
N SER A 384 -16.78 -8.88 27.75
CA SER A 384 -17.77 -9.70 27.07
C SER A 384 -19.05 -8.88 26.87
N GLY A 385 -19.35 -8.50 25.62
CA GLY A 385 -20.69 -8.05 25.24
C GLY A 385 -21.00 -6.55 25.09
N GLN A 386 -20.06 -5.65 24.77
CA GLN A 386 -20.46 -4.31 24.26
C GLN A 386 -19.74 -3.88 22.99
N LEU A 387 -20.52 -3.94 21.90
CA LEU A 387 -20.24 -3.34 20.61
C LEU A 387 -20.29 -1.80 20.69
N ASP A 388 -19.33 -1.19 20.00
CA ASP A 388 -19.25 0.20 19.53
C ASP A 388 -18.78 1.29 20.53
N PRO A 389 -17.50 1.73 20.45
CA PRO A 389 -17.01 2.88 21.22
C PRO A 389 -17.68 4.22 20.84
N ARG A 390 -18.44 4.28 19.73
CA ARG A 390 -19.19 5.50 19.35
C ARG A 390 -20.48 5.70 20.14
N LYS A 391 -20.97 4.68 20.86
CA LYS A 391 -22.18 4.79 21.70
C LYS A 391 -21.95 5.39 23.09
N VAL A 392 -20.70 5.61 23.50
CA VAL A 392 -20.37 6.13 24.84
C VAL A 392 -20.38 7.66 24.89
N ILE A 393 -20.37 8.36 23.74
CA ILE A 393 -20.18 9.82 23.70
C ILE A 393 -21.52 10.59 23.75
N HIS A 394 -22.67 9.95 23.54
CA HIS A 394 -23.99 10.59 23.69
C HIS A 394 -24.82 9.78 24.66
N GLY A 395 -24.55 9.97 25.95
CA GLY A 395 -25.35 9.42 27.03
C GLY A 395 -26.65 10.22 27.20
N SER A 396 -27.74 9.44 27.29
CA SER A 396 -29.04 9.67 27.97
C SER A 396 -29.78 10.99 27.74
#